data_AF-A0A2G9TIG5-F1
#
_entry.id   AF-A0A2G9TIG5-F1
#
_cell.length_a   1.000
_cell.length_b   1.000
_cell.length_c   1.000
_cell.angle_alpha   90.00
_cell.angle_beta   90.00
_cell.angle_gamma   90.00
#
_symmetry.space_group_name_H-M   'P 1'
#
loop_
_entity.id
_entity.type
_entity.pdbx_description
1 polymer ?
#
loop_
_entity_poly.entity_id
_entity_poly.type
_entity_poly.pdbx_seq_one_letter_code
_entity_poly.pdbx_strand_id
1 'polypeptide(L)'
;MSRLLAGRGSRASSQASIPMLGDEDPVYEAPPSSSSGSYSSKRSSGCNSVKVTVNVDLRGVISNAICPDNEIIIGFLAIPGKDVAWEELDQQIFSLFEAYIARIDPDHHLGLHCSESVIGYQMGEVVREKGASPPDHVPGDVLAPTTTVRMFLR
;
A
#
# COMPACT_ATOMS: atom_id res chain seq x y z
N MET A 1 -58.56 1.44 -5.67
CA MET A 1 -57.48 1.36 -4.66
C MET A 1 -56.65 0.11 -4.90
N SER A 2 -55.36 0.21 -4.59
CA SER A 2 -54.22 -0.50 -5.16
C SER A 2 -54.02 -1.98 -4.75
N ARG A 3 -53.41 -2.72 -5.69
CA ARG A 3 -52.33 -3.75 -5.62
C ARG A 3 -52.25 -4.73 -4.45
N LEU A 4 -51.88 -5.99 -4.76
CA LEU A 4 -50.57 -6.57 -4.40
C LEU A 4 -50.24 -7.83 -5.22
N LEU A 5 -48.95 -7.99 -5.51
CA LEU A 5 -48.32 -8.97 -6.42
C LEU A 5 -48.05 -10.32 -5.74
N ALA A 6 -48.17 -11.40 -6.52
CA ALA A 6 -47.42 -12.64 -6.31
C ALA A 6 -46.90 -13.12 -7.68
N GLY A 7 -45.60 -13.36 -7.81
CA GLY A 7 -45.01 -13.81 -9.07
C GLY A 7 -43.61 -14.38 -8.90
N ARG A 8 -43.55 -15.71 -8.76
CA ARG A 8 -42.34 -16.56 -8.74
C ARG A 8 -41.54 -16.40 -10.04
N GLY A 9 -40.22 -16.57 -9.91
CA GLY A 9 -39.26 -16.33 -10.98
C GLY A 9 -39.26 -17.33 -12.13
N SER A 10 -38.36 -17.11 -13.08
CA SER A 10 -37.56 -18.13 -13.78
C SER A 10 -36.61 -17.46 -14.78
N ARG A 11 -35.45 -18.10 -14.92
CA ARG A 11 -34.36 -17.82 -15.85
C ARG A 11 -34.89 -17.82 -17.29
N ALA A 12 -34.75 -16.70 -18.01
CA ALA A 12 -34.95 -16.68 -19.45
C ALA A 12 -33.58 -16.75 -20.14
N SER A 13 -33.25 -17.95 -20.59
CA SER A 13 -32.33 -18.21 -21.70
C SER A 13 -32.93 -17.59 -22.96
N SER A 14 -32.16 -16.84 -23.74
CA SER A 14 -32.60 -16.36 -25.04
C SER A 14 -31.47 -16.52 -26.06
N GLN A 15 -31.40 -17.71 -26.63
CA GLN A 15 -31.02 -17.84 -28.04
C GLN A 15 -32.20 -17.32 -28.86
N ALA A 16 -31.98 -16.26 -29.63
CA ALA A 16 -32.84 -15.92 -30.76
C ALA A 16 -31.95 -15.36 -31.88
N SER A 17 -32.02 -16.05 -33.01
CA SER A 17 -31.18 -15.93 -34.19
C SER A 17 -31.48 -14.66 -35.00
N ILE A 18 -30.45 -14.10 -35.64
CA ILE A 18 -30.50 -12.91 -36.51
C ILE A 18 -31.19 -13.24 -37.85
N PRO A 19 -32.14 -12.40 -38.34
CA PRO A 19 -32.48 -12.36 -39.76
C PRO A 19 -31.58 -11.34 -40.49
N MET A 20 -30.90 -11.81 -41.55
CA MET A 20 -30.12 -10.99 -42.48
C MET A 20 -31.04 -10.33 -43.51
N LEU A 21 -31.16 -9.01 -43.46
CA LEU A 21 -31.55 -8.09 -44.55
C LEU A 21 -30.75 -6.81 -44.24
N GLY A 22 -29.89 -6.24 -45.07
CA GLY A 22 -29.86 -6.21 -46.52
C GLY A 22 -29.92 -4.73 -46.93
N ASP A 23 -28.73 -4.13 -47.06
CA ASP A 23 -28.40 -2.92 -47.86
C ASP A 23 -28.94 -1.55 -47.43
N GLU A 24 -28.17 -0.81 -46.61
CA GLU A 24 -27.89 0.64 -46.78
C GLU A 24 -27.01 1.16 -45.62
N ASP A 25 -25.77 1.56 -45.93
CA ASP A 25 -24.82 2.14 -44.98
C ASP A 25 -25.18 3.60 -44.62
N PRO A 26 -25.36 3.93 -43.33
CA PRO A 26 -24.88 5.21 -42.81
C PRO A 26 -23.60 4.98 -42.01
N VAL A 27 -22.52 5.57 -42.53
CA VAL A 27 -21.17 5.68 -41.98
C VAL A 27 -21.19 5.84 -40.44
N TYR A 28 -20.96 4.75 -39.72
CA TYR A 28 -20.53 4.83 -38.33
C TYR A 28 -19.01 4.93 -38.34
N GLU A 29 -18.49 6.06 -37.88
CA GLU A 29 -17.05 6.22 -37.66
C GLU A 29 -16.60 5.17 -36.64
N ALA A 30 -15.90 4.14 -37.13
CA ALA A 30 -15.39 3.08 -36.29
C ALA A 30 -14.43 3.72 -35.27
N PRO A 31 -14.68 3.59 -33.95
CA PRO A 31 -13.61 3.85 -33.01
C PRO A 31 -12.47 2.88 -33.37
N PRO A 32 -11.23 3.35 -33.52
CA PRO A 32 -10.13 2.49 -33.91
C PRO A 32 -10.01 1.35 -32.90
N SER A 33 -10.21 0.14 -33.40
CA SER A 33 -9.94 -1.08 -32.66
C SER A 33 -8.43 -1.22 -32.50
N SER A 34 -7.98 -1.10 -31.26
CA SER A 34 -6.72 -1.64 -30.75
C SER A 34 -5.43 -1.07 -31.35
N SER A 35 -4.93 0.01 -30.76
CA SER A 35 -3.52 0.07 -30.43
C SER A 35 -3.35 -0.11 -28.93
N SER A 36 -2.57 -1.14 -28.62
CA SER A 36 -2.14 -1.57 -27.32
C SER A 36 -1.63 -0.40 -26.49
N GLY A 37 -2.45 0.00 -25.54
CA GLY A 37 -2.13 0.91 -24.47
C GLY A 37 -2.80 0.42 -23.22
N SER A 38 -2.66 -0.88 -22.91
CA SER A 38 -2.65 -1.23 -21.50
C SER A 38 -1.69 -0.23 -20.88
N TYR A 39 -2.21 0.67 -20.05
CA TYR A 39 -1.48 1.04 -18.87
C TYR A 39 -1.27 -0.30 -18.16
N SER A 40 -0.27 -1.04 -18.63
CA SER A 40 0.59 -1.75 -17.74
C SER A 40 1.11 -0.61 -16.89
N SER A 41 0.33 -0.27 -15.85
CA SER A 41 0.91 0.11 -14.58
C SER A 41 2.16 -0.75 -14.51
N LYS A 42 3.31 -0.16 -14.25
CA LYS A 42 4.48 -0.92 -13.86
C LYS A 42 4.10 -1.58 -12.52
N ARG A 43 3.20 -2.57 -12.55
CA ARG A 43 2.97 -3.57 -11.53
C ARG A 43 4.26 -4.33 -11.63
N SER A 44 5.25 -3.86 -10.87
CA SER A 44 6.51 -4.55 -10.68
C SER A 44 6.12 -6.00 -10.40
N SER A 45 6.38 -6.87 -11.36
CA SER A 45 5.91 -8.24 -11.41
C SER A 45 6.72 -9.12 -10.44
N GLY A 46 6.78 -8.68 -9.19
CA GLY A 46 7.63 -9.15 -8.11
C GLY A 46 7.84 -7.99 -7.14
N CYS A 47 6.87 -7.73 -6.26
CA CYS A 47 7.02 -6.69 -5.24
C CYS A 47 8.00 -7.19 -4.15
N ASN A 48 9.30 -7.13 -4.44
CA ASN A 48 10.35 -7.28 -3.42
C ASN A 48 10.43 -5.98 -2.62
N SER A 49 9.31 -5.54 -2.05
CA SER A 49 9.21 -4.31 -1.29
C SER A 49 8.40 -4.53 -0.03
N VAL A 50 8.86 -3.93 1.06
CA VAL A 50 8.29 -3.98 2.39
C VAL A 50 7.43 -2.74 2.61
N LYS A 51 6.24 -2.92 3.18
CA LYS A 51 5.32 -1.82 3.51
C LYS A 51 5.81 -1.11 4.77
N VAL A 52 5.86 0.23 4.75
CA VAL A 52 6.18 1.06 5.92
C VAL A 52 4.93 1.80 6.38
N THR A 53 4.55 1.56 7.64
CA THR A 53 3.44 2.24 8.31
C THR A 53 3.93 3.00 9.53
N VAL A 54 3.22 4.05 9.88
CA VAL A 54 3.42 4.81 11.12
C VAL A 54 2.23 4.55 12.02
N ASN A 55 2.50 4.25 13.27
CA ASN A 55 1.50 4.13 14.33
C ASN A 55 1.77 5.19 15.40
N VAL A 56 0.71 5.86 15.83
CA VAL A 56 0.76 6.85 16.91
C VAL A 56 0.29 6.16 18.19
N ASP A 57 1.24 5.69 19.00
CA ASP A 57 0.95 5.19 20.35
C ASP A 57 1.19 6.32 21.36
N LEU A 58 0.09 6.92 21.86
CA LEU A 58 0.11 7.99 22.85
C LEU A 58 0.72 7.56 24.20
N ARG A 59 1.04 6.27 24.38
CA ARG A 59 1.73 5.75 25.57
C ARG A 59 3.25 5.82 25.45
N GLY A 60 3.79 6.09 24.26
CA GLY A 60 5.23 6.18 24.01
C GLY A 60 5.98 4.86 24.22
N VAL A 61 5.31 3.71 24.04
CA VAL A 61 5.92 2.38 24.19
C VAL A 61 5.80 1.63 22.88
N ILE A 62 6.90 1.02 22.42
CA ILE A 62 6.84 0.08 21.30
C ILE A 62 6.11 -1.17 21.78
N SER A 63 4.87 -1.36 21.34
CA SER A 63 4.04 -2.49 21.75
C SER A 63 3.66 -3.36 20.56
N ASN A 64 3.64 -4.68 20.76
CA ASN A 64 3.15 -5.64 19.75
C ASN A 64 1.63 -5.57 19.53
N ALA A 65 0.92 -4.74 20.31
CA ALA A 65 -0.51 -4.55 20.19
C ALA A 65 -0.80 -3.73 18.94
N ILE A 66 -1.16 -4.40 17.85
CA ILE A 66 -1.50 -3.76 16.58
C ILE A 66 -2.91 -3.18 16.71
N CYS A 67 -3.01 -1.85 16.77
CA CYS A 67 -4.26 -1.13 16.56
C CYS A 67 -4.32 -0.68 15.09
N PRO A 68 -4.99 -1.44 14.20
CA PRO A 68 -4.98 -1.16 12.76
C PRO A 68 -5.61 0.20 12.42
N ASP A 69 -6.51 0.70 13.28
CA ASP A 69 -7.18 2.00 13.10
C ASP A 69 -6.24 3.21 13.24
N ASN A 70 -5.06 3.02 13.85
CA ASN A 70 -4.06 4.06 14.06
C ASN A 70 -2.84 3.93 13.12
N GLU A 71 -2.88 3.02 12.14
CA GLU A 71 -1.79 2.84 11.18
C GLU A 71 -1.99 3.66 9.90
N ILE A 72 -1.00 4.49 9.57
CA ILE A 72 -0.96 5.24 8.30
C ILE A 72 0.18 4.69 7.45
N ILE A 73 -0.11 4.33 6.20
CA ILE A 73 0.92 3.92 5.24
C ILE A 73 1.63 5.18 4.73
N ILE A 74 2.95 5.24 4.94
CA ILE A 74 3.77 6.36 4.49
C ILE A 74 4.60 6.04 3.25
N GLY A 75 4.82 4.75 2.96
CA GLY A 75 5.38 4.28 1.70
C GLY A 75 5.91 2.85 1.76
N PHE A 76 6.87 2.56 0.88
CA PHE A 76 7.41 1.22 0.65
C PHE A 76 8.92 1.29 0.50
N LEU A 77 9.62 0.30 1.05
CA LEU A 77 11.06 0.13 0.92
C LEU A 77 11.35 -1.07 0.05
N ALA A 78 12.39 -1.01 -0.79
CA ALA A 78 12.88 -2.21 -1.44
C ALA A 78 13.46 -3.17 -0.39
N ILE A 79 13.26 -4.48 -0.57
CA ILE A 79 13.90 -5.47 0.30
C ILE A 79 15.42 -5.33 0.13
N PRO A 80 16.17 -5.02 1.20
CA PRO A 80 17.60 -4.83 1.11
C PRO A 80 18.31 -6.14 0.74
N GLY A 81 19.45 -6.02 0.05
CA GLY A 81 20.36 -7.15 -0.15
C GLY A 81 20.98 -7.61 1.17
N LYS A 82 21.65 -8.78 1.14
CA LYS A 82 22.28 -9.38 2.33
C LYS A 82 23.40 -8.53 2.94
N ASP A 83 23.95 -7.59 2.18
CA ASP A 83 25.08 -6.74 2.59
C ASP A 83 24.65 -5.40 3.19
N VAL A 84 23.35 -5.11 3.26
CA VAL A 84 22.86 -3.84 3.80
C VAL A 84 22.99 -3.84 5.32
N ALA A 85 23.67 -2.82 5.86
CA ALA A 85 23.79 -2.62 7.29
C ALA A 85 22.49 -2.07 7.89
N TRP A 86 22.31 -2.25 9.21
CA TRP A 86 21.15 -1.72 9.92
C TRP A 86 21.05 -0.21 9.83
N GLU A 87 22.18 0.48 9.86
CA GLU A 87 22.28 1.93 9.80
C GLU A 87 21.72 2.47 8.46
N GLU A 88 21.97 1.76 7.36
CA GLU A 88 21.45 2.11 6.04
C GLU A 88 19.93 1.88 5.96
N LEU A 89 19.43 0.82 6.58
CA LEU A 89 17.98 0.57 6.66
C LEU A 89 17.30 1.63 7.54
N ASP A 90 17.88 1.93 8.70
CA ASP A 90 17.41 2.96 9.63
C ASP A 90 17.30 4.31 8.89
N GLN A 91 18.34 4.70 8.15
CA GLN A 91 18.34 5.92 7.35
C GLN A 91 17.23 5.93 6.29
N GLN A 92 17.00 4.80 5.59
CA GLN A 92 15.93 4.71 4.60
C GLN A 92 14.53 4.85 5.23
N ILE A 93 14.27 4.19 6.37
CA ILE A 93 12.99 4.26 7.08
C ILE A 93 12.74 5.70 7.58
N PHE A 94 13.74 6.31 8.20
CA PHE A 94 13.64 7.68 8.73
C PHE A 94 13.48 8.73 7.63
N SER A 95 14.20 8.58 6.51
CA SER A 95 14.04 9.45 5.35
C SER A 95 12.64 9.36 4.75
N LEU A 96 12.05 8.16 4.75
CA LEU A 96 10.70 7.94 4.23
C LEU A 96 9.64 8.61 5.11
N PHE A 97 9.85 8.62 6.43
CA PHE A 97 9.03 9.39 7.36
C PHE A 97 9.19 10.90 7.13
N GLU A 98 10.41 11.44 7.08
CA GLU A 98 10.63 12.87 6.86
C GLU A 98 10.05 13.34 5.52
N ALA A 99 10.25 12.57 4.45
CA ALA A 99 9.67 12.86 3.13
C ALA A 99 8.14 12.79 3.13
N TYR A 100 7.54 11.99 4.01
CA TYR A 100 6.09 11.98 4.20
C TYR A 100 5.62 13.23 4.94
N ILE A 101 6.25 13.56 6.08
CA ILE A 101 5.89 14.74 6.88
C ILE A 101 6.07 16.03 6.07
N ALA A 102 7.18 16.19 5.34
CA ALA A 102 7.42 17.37 4.51
C ALA A 102 6.33 17.60 3.44
N ARG A 103 5.60 16.56 3.02
CA ARG A 103 4.48 16.68 2.08
C ARG A 103 3.14 16.99 2.77
N ILE A 104 2.95 16.54 4.01
CA ILE A 104 1.70 16.71 4.76
C ILE A 104 1.71 18.01 5.57
N ASP A 105 2.86 18.36 6.13
CA ASP A 105 3.08 19.48 7.03
C ASP A 105 4.45 20.13 6.75
N PRO A 106 4.57 20.88 5.64
CA PRO A 106 5.83 21.52 5.25
C PRO A 106 6.31 22.59 6.25
N ASP A 107 5.38 23.18 7.01
CA ASP A 107 5.66 24.22 7.99
C ASP A 107 5.88 23.65 9.41
N HIS A 108 5.82 22.33 9.57
CA HIS A 108 6.01 21.61 10.85
C HIS A 108 5.06 22.07 11.98
N HIS A 109 3.83 22.47 11.66
CA HIS A 109 2.83 22.88 12.66
C HIS A 109 2.37 21.73 13.58
N LEU A 110 2.54 20.48 13.15
CA LEU A 110 2.24 19.29 13.96
C LEU A 110 3.36 18.96 14.96
N GLY A 111 4.52 19.63 14.87
CA GLY A 111 5.69 19.33 15.72
C GLY A 111 6.25 17.93 15.51
N LEU A 112 5.99 17.32 14.34
CA LEU A 112 6.48 16.00 13.98
C LEU A 112 7.87 16.10 13.35
N HIS A 113 8.88 15.62 14.07
CA HIS A 113 10.26 15.58 13.61
C HIS A 113 10.84 14.18 13.81
N CYS A 114 11.63 13.68 12.86
CA CYS A 114 12.22 12.34 12.99
C CYS A 114 13.20 12.23 14.18
N SER A 115 13.89 13.31 14.51
CA SER A 115 14.83 13.36 15.62
C SER A 115 14.15 13.24 17.00
N GLU A 116 12.94 13.77 17.10
CA GLU A 116 12.26 13.99 18.37
C GLU A 116 11.04 13.10 18.55
N SER A 117 10.22 12.96 17.51
CA SER A 117 8.94 12.27 17.58
C SER A 117 9.08 10.76 17.42
N VAL A 118 10.09 10.27 16.70
CA VAL A 118 10.25 8.84 16.42
C VAL A 118 10.97 8.15 17.57
N ILE A 119 10.31 7.15 18.17
CA ILE A 119 10.89 6.28 19.20
C ILE A 119 11.72 5.19 18.53
N GLY A 120 11.18 4.60 17.45
CA GLY A 120 11.78 3.48 16.76
C GLY A 120 10.81 2.83 15.80
N TYR A 121 11.14 1.62 15.37
CA TYR A 121 10.27 0.81 14.53
C TYR A 121 10.32 -0.67 14.93
N GLN A 122 9.28 -1.39 14.54
CA GLN A 122 9.18 -2.83 14.67
C GLN A 122 8.94 -3.46 13.31
N MET A 123 9.60 -4.59 13.05
CA MET A 123 9.33 -5.42 11.88
C MET A 123 9.41 -6.90 12.25
N GLY A 124 8.28 -7.60 12.14
CA GLY A 124 8.17 -8.97 12.64
C GLY A 124 8.49 -9.05 14.14
N GLU A 125 9.51 -9.83 14.48
CA GLU A 125 10.01 -10.01 15.86
C GLU A 125 11.10 -9.01 16.25
N VAL A 126 11.63 -8.24 15.29
CA VAL A 126 12.71 -7.28 15.53
C VAL A 126 12.12 -5.94 15.94
N VAL A 127 12.57 -5.44 17.09
CA VAL A 127 12.30 -4.08 17.57
C VAL A 127 13.60 -3.30 17.54
N ARG A 128 13.58 -2.12 16.90
CA ARG A 128 14.72 -1.20 16.85
C ARG A 128 14.31 0.16 17.38
N GLU A 129 14.88 0.50 18.53
CA GLU A 129 14.83 1.87 19.06
C GLU A 129 15.86 2.75 18.33
N LYS A 130 15.54 4.03 18.20
CA LYS A 130 16.43 5.01 17.57
C LYS A 130 17.76 5.08 18.32
N GLY A 131 18.84 4.66 17.67
CA GLY A 131 20.20 4.63 18.25
C GLY A 131 20.56 3.34 18.99
N ALA A 132 19.70 2.31 18.94
CA ALA A 132 20.02 0.99 19.49
C ALA A 132 21.11 0.27 18.67
N SER A 133 21.91 -0.56 19.35
CA SER A 133 22.91 -1.40 18.70
C SER A 133 22.26 -2.33 17.66
N PRO A 134 22.97 -2.66 16.57
CA PRO A 134 22.47 -3.62 15.57
C PRO A 134 22.30 -5.02 16.22
N PRO A 135 21.22 -5.76 15.90
CA PRO A 135 21.11 -7.17 16.27
C PRO A 135 22.11 -8.03 15.48
N ASP A 136 22.32 -9.27 15.95
CA ASP A 136 23.34 -10.19 15.42
C ASP A 136 23.12 -10.62 13.96
N HIS A 137 21.89 -10.50 13.45
CA HIS A 137 21.52 -10.87 12.09
C HIS A 137 21.43 -9.64 11.17
N VAL A 138 21.62 -9.83 9.87
CA VAL A 138 21.49 -8.74 8.89
C VAL A 138 20.01 -8.44 8.58
N PRO A 139 19.65 -7.20 8.19
CA PRO A 139 18.25 -6.85 7.91
C PRO A 139 17.62 -7.68 6.79
N GLY A 140 18.41 -8.07 5.77
CA GLY A 140 17.95 -8.89 4.66
C GLY A 140 17.44 -10.28 5.06
N ASP A 141 17.84 -10.80 6.22
CA ASP A 141 17.36 -12.09 6.72
C ASP A 141 16.00 -11.98 7.44
N VAL A 142 15.61 -10.77 7.86
CA VAL A 142 14.36 -10.50 8.58
C VAL A 142 13.26 -9.97 7.65
N LEU A 143 13.66 -9.25 6.60
CA LEU A 143 12.75 -8.57 5.68
C LEU A 143 12.25 -9.51 4.59
N ALA A 144 11.03 -10.04 4.79
CA ALA A 144 10.27 -10.73 3.76
C ALA A 144 9.35 -9.75 3.01
N PRO A 145 8.88 -10.09 1.79
CA PRO A 145 7.88 -9.28 1.07
C PRO A 145 6.56 -9.06 1.85
N THR A 146 6.24 -9.95 2.78
CA THR A 146 5.07 -9.86 3.66
C THR A 146 5.33 -9.08 4.95
N THR A 147 6.59 -8.73 5.23
CA THR A 147 6.95 -7.95 6.42
C THR A 147 6.36 -6.54 6.29
N THR A 148 5.85 -6.02 7.39
CA THR A 148 5.46 -4.61 7.53
C THR A 148 6.36 -3.98 8.59
N VAL A 149 6.99 -2.88 8.24
CA VAL A 149 7.75 -2.03 9.17
C VAL A 149 6.77 -1.05 9.77
N ARG A 150 6.65 -1.06 11.10
CA ARG A 150 5.78 -0.18 11.87
C ARG A 150 6.62 0.79 12.67
N MET A 151 6.52 2.07 12.37
CA MET A 151 7.18 3.13 13.14
C MET A 151 6.30 3.54 14.31
N PHE A 152 6.92 3.84 15.45
CA PHE A 152 6.25 4.30 16.66
C PHE A 152 6.69 5.72 16.99
N LEU A 153 5.70 6.58 17.23
CA LEU A 153 5.91 7.97 17.63
C LEU A 153 5.62 8.15 19.13
N ARG A 154 6.25 9.17 19.75
CA ARG A 154 5.99 9.61 21.13
C ARG A 154 4.77 10.52 21.26
#